data_AF-A0A6M3LE21-F1
#
_entry.id   AF-A0A6M3LE21-F1
#
_cell.length_a   1.000
_cell.length_b   1.000
_cell.length_c   1.000
_cell.angle_alpha   90.00
_cell.angle_beta   90.00
_cell.angle_gamma   90.00
#
_symmetry.space_group_name_H-M   'P 1'
#
loop_
_entity.id
_entity.type
_entity.pdbx_description
1 polymer ?
#
loop_
_entity_poly.entity_id
_entity_poly.type
_entity_poly.pdbx_seq_one_letter_code
_entity_poly.pdbx_strand_id
1 'polypeptide(L)'
;MKPKKLKRSVIKEELVAVTNDFREAIILNQFMYWSERIKDIDDFIEEENKRLSTSGNNPIEPQKGWVYKTTDQLIEELMIDISPKTVRNCISNLTKSGFLHKRRNPTHKWDKTIQYRVDFSNIINAMKSRNYELQGFKKLVNTDTVNFPLREGKIPEAIPEITTVHENTRPSNNNIHNETYAMQQKKDVEASGGIWTNPLI
;
A
#
# COMPACT_ATOMS: atom_id res chain seq x y z
N MET A 1 27.12 22.38 -9.54
CA MET A 1 25.86 21.83 -10.08
C MET A 1 25.10 21.18 -8.93
N LYS A 2 23.88 21.63 -8.60
CA LYS A 2 23.11 21.00 -7.51
C LYS A 2 22.53 19.67 -8.02
N PRO A 3 22.69 18.55 -7.31
CA PRO A 3 22.12 17.29 -7.74
C PRO A 3 20.59 17.38 -7.80
N LYS A 4 20.00 16.93 -8.91
CA LYS A 4 18.54 16.90 -9.07
C LYS A 4 17.95 15.86 -8.12
N LYS A 5 16.94 16.25 -7.34
CA LYS A 5 16.20 15.31 -6.48
C LYS A 5 15.50 14.27 -7.37
N LEU A 6 15.77 12.99 -7.12
CA LEU A 6 15.13 11.89 -7.83
C LEU A 6 13.67 11.74 -7.38
N LYS A 7 12.79 11.51 -8.36
CA LYS A 7 11.39 11.12 -8.11
C LYS A 7 11.34 9.61 -7.81
N ARG A 8 10.37 9.17 -7.01
CA ARG A 8 10.14 7.75 -6.69
C ARG A 8 8.64 7.48 -6.70
N SER A 9 8.25 6.38 -7.33
CA SER A 9 6.90 5.83 -7.27
C SER A 9 6.95 4.53 -6.49
N VAL A 10 6.04 4.38 -5.52
CA VAL A 10 6.03 3.23 -4.61
C VAL A 10 4.68 2.53 -4.71
N ILE A 11 4.72 1.24 -5.01
CA ILE A 11 3.56 0.37 -4.92
C ILE A 11 3.45 -0.11 -3.48
N LYS A 12 2.29 0.11 -2.87
CA LYS A 12 1.99 -0.27 -1.49
C LYS A 12 1.01 -1.42 -1.50
N GLU A 13 1.37 -2.54 -0.88
CA GLU A 13 0.57 -3.77 -0.87
C GLU A 13 -0.83 -3.51 -0.30
N GLU A 14 -0.92 -2.76 0.79
CA GLU A 14 -2.19 -2.42 1.43
C GLU A 14 -3.13 -1.63 0.51
N LEU A 15 -2.56 -0.79 -0.39
CA LEU A 15 -3.33 -0.04 -1.37
C LEU A 15 -3.77 -0.93 -2.53
N VAL A 16 -2.90 -1.83 -2.99
CA VAL A 16 -3.25 -2.81 -4.03
C VAL A 16 -4.36 -3.74 -3.54
N ALA A 17 -4.33 -4.15 -2.27
CA ALA A 17 -5.36 -5.00 -1.68
C ALA A 17 -6.74 -4.34 -1.68
N VAL A 18 -6.83 -3.02 -1.46
CA VAL A 18 -8.11 -2.30 -1.47
C VAL A 18 -8.58 -1.89 -2.86
N THR A 19 -7.68 -1.56 -3.79
CA THR A 19 -8.04 -1.15 -5.15
C THR A 19 -8.19 -2.32 -6.12
N ASN A 20 -7.52 -3.45 -5.85
CA ASN A 20 -7.40 -4.59 -6.76
C ASN A 20 -6.75 -4.24 -8.13
N ASP A 21 -6.07 -3.10 -8.22
CA ASP A 21 -5.30 -2.66 -9.39
C ASP A 21 -4.13 -1.79 -8.91
N PHE A 22 -2.91 -2.15 -9.30
CA PHE A 22 -1.70 -1.43 -8.87
C PHE A 22 -1.61 0.00 -9.42
N ARG A 23 -2.19 0.27 -10.59
CA ARG A 23 -2.23 1.62 -11.19
C ARG A 23 -3.15 2.51 -10.37
N GLU A 24 -4.30 1.98 -9.98
CA GLU A 24 -5.22 2.67 -9.07
C GLU A 24 -4.58 2.89 -7.70
N ALA A 25 -3.83 1.91 -7.18
CA ALA A 25 -3.10 2.04 -5.93
C ALA A 25 -2.04 3.16 -5.97
N ILE A 26 -1.25 3.24 -7.05
CA ILE A 26 -0.24 4.29 -7.24
C ILE A 26 -0.94 5.66 -7.35
N ILE A 27 -2.02 5.77 -8.14
CA ILE A 27 -2.79 7.01 -8.28
C ILE A 27 -3.38 7.43 -6.94
N LEU A 28 -3.96 6.50 -6.19
CA LEU A 28 -4.52 6.77 -4.88
C LEU A 28 -3.44 7.26 -3.91
N ASN A 29 -2.28 6.59 -3.86
CA ASN A 29 -1.15 7.01 -3.04
C ASN A 29 -0.70 8.45 -3.38
N GLN A 30 -0.71 8.81 -4.66
CA GLN A 30 -0.37 10.16 -5.11
C GLN A 30 -1.40 11.21 -4.63
N PHE A 31 -2.70 10.91 -4.69
CA PHE A 31 -3.73 11.78 -4.13
C PHE A 31 -3.61 11.93 -2.60
N MET A 32 -3.27 10.85 -1.90
CA MET A 32 -3.07 10.88 -0.45
C MET A 32 -1.88 11.78 -0.08
N TYR A 33 -0.76 11.68 -0.80
CA TYR A 33 0.39 12.56 -0.63
C TYR A 33 0.03 14.04 -0.86
N TRP A 34 -0.71 14.35 -1.93
CA TRP A 34 -1.17 15.72 -2.18
C TRP A 34 -2.07 16.24 -1.05
N SER A 35 -2.92 15.37 -0.48
CA SER A 35 -3.83 15.76 0.60
C SER A 35 -3.07 16.15 1.87
N GLU A 36 -1.98 15.46 2.21
CA GLU A 36 -1.10 15.87 3.32
C GLU A 36 -0.48 17.23 3.07
N ARG A 37 0.02 17.45 1.84
CA ARG A 37 0.66 18.71 1.48
C ARG A 37 -0.32 19.89 1.44
N ILE A 38 -1.58 19.67 1.07
CA ILE A 38 -2.62 20.71 1.13
C ILE A 38 -2.88 21.12 2.58
N LYS A 39 -2.89 20.17 3.52
CA LYS A 39 -3.08 20.49 4.92
C LYS A 39 -2.03 21.48 5.42
N ASP A 40 -0.75 21.22 5.12
CA ASP A 40 0.33 22.13 5.51
C ASP A 40 0.18 23.52 4.87
N ILE A 41 -0.36 23.60 3.65
CA ILE A 41 -0.65 24.87 2.96
C ILE A 41 -1.82 25.59 3.62
N ASP A 42 -2.89 24.88 3.97
CA ASP A 42 -4.05 25.47 4.64
C ASP A 42 -3.66 26.02 6.02
N ASP A 43 -2.80 25.33 6.76
CA ASP A 43 -2.25 25.79 8.04
C ASP A 43 -1.44 27.11 7.85
N PHE A 44 -0.63 27.18 6.78
CA PHE A 44 0.11 28.40 6.41
C PHE A 44 -0.83 29.55 6.01
N ILE A 45 -1.86 29.27 5.21
CA ILE A 45 -2.88 30.26 4.81
C ILE A 45 -3.61 30.82 6.04
N GLU A 46 -3.92 29.97 7.03
CA GLU A 46 -4.55 30.42 8.27
C GLU A 46 -3.67 31.40 9.04
N GLU A 47 -2.37 31.12 9.14
CA GLU A 47 -1.41 32.03 9.77
C GLU A 47 -1.31 33.36 9.01
N GLU A 48 -1.20 33.31 7.68
CA GLU A 48 -1.07 34.52 6.86
C GLU A 48 -2.33 35.38 6.93
N ASN A 49 -3.52 34.77 6.94
CA ASN A 49 -4.78 35.49 7.11
C ASN A 49 -4.88 36.20 8.47
N LYS A 50 -4.31 35.63 9.53
CA LYS A 50 -4.22 36.29 10.85
C LYS A 50 -3.32 37.54 10.80
N ARG A 51 -2.32 37.57 9.92
CA ARG A 51 -1.45 38.76 9.69
C ARG A 51 -2.16 39.79 8.82
N LEU A 52 -2.82 39.35 7.74
CA LEU A 52 -3.51 40.21 6.79
C LEU A 52 -4.71 40.95 7.42
N SER A 53 -5.38 40.35 8.40
CA SER A 53 -6.46 41.01 9.16
C SER A 53 -6.00 42.29 9.87
N THR A 54 -4.72 42.40 10.19
CA THR A 54 -4.12 43.60 10.80
C THR A 54 -3.77 44.67 9.75
N SER A 55 -3.57 44.26 8.49
CA SER A 55 -3.08 45.12 7.39
C SER A 55 -4.16 45.57 6.41
N GLY A 56 -5.42 45.14 6.60
CA GLY A 56 -6.57 45.54 5.76
C GLY A 56 -6.65 44.85 4.38
N ASN A 57 -5.87 43.79 4.16
CA ASN A 57 -5.89 43.01 2.92
C ASN A 57 -6.97 41.92 2.96
N ASN A 58 -7.43 41.49 1.78
CA ASN A 58 -8.40 40.40 1.67
C ASN A 58 -7.80 39.06 2.10
N PRO A 59 -8.55 38.21 2.82
CA PRO A 59 -8.09 36.89 3.22
C PRO A 59 -7.97 35.94 2.02
N ILE A 60 -7.00 35.03 2.10
CA ILE A 60 -6.76 33.94 1.16
C ILE A 60 -7.62 32.75 1.58
N GLU A 61 -8.39 32.20 0.64
CA GLU A 61 -9.26 31.05 0.92
C GLU A 61 -8.47 29.72 1.00
N PRO A 62 -8.62 28.91 2.06
CA PRO A 62 -7.98 27.60 2.16
C PRO A 62 -8.65 26.57 1.22
N GLN A 63 -7.88 25.58 0.78
CA GLN A 63 -8.32 24.55 -0.16
C GLN A 63 -9.14 23.44 0.52
N LYS A 64 -8.99 23.25 1.83
CA LYS A 64 -9.74 22.30 2.66
C LYS A 64 -9.65 20.86 2.12
N GLY A 65 -8.46 20.47 1.69
CA GLY A 65 -8.15 19.13 1.16
C GLY A 65 -8.63 18.85 -0.27
N TRP A 66 -9.14 19.85 -1.00
CA TRP A 66 -9.50 19.70 -2.41
C TRP A 66 -8.32 19.99 -3.33
N VAL A 67 -7.85 18.95 -4.03
CA VAL A 67 -6.73 19.01 -4.96
C VAL A 67 -7.22 19.30 -6.36
N TYR A 68 -6.56 20.24 -7.05
CA TYR A 68 -6.64 20.39 -8.50
C TYR A 68 -5.28 20.09 -9.13
N LYS A 69 -5.27 19.10 -10.04
CA LYS A 69 -4.12 18.74 -10.87
C LYS A 69 -4.59 18.27 -12.24
N THR A 70 -3.84 18.61 -13.29
CA THR A 70 -4.14 18.10 -14.63
C THR A 70 -3.74 16.62 -14.75
N THR A 71 -4.35 15.90 -15.70
CA THR A 71 -3.97 14.52 -15.97
C THR A 71 -2.48 14.39 -16.35
N ASP A 72 -1.95 15.36 -17.09
CA ASP A 72 -0.56 15.33 -17.55
C ASP A 72 0.42 15.55 -16.38
N GLN A 73 0.11 16.48 -15.46
CA GLN A 73 0.88 16.68 -14.23
C GLN A 73 0.87 15.42 -13.37
N LEU A 74 -0.29 14.76 -13.25
CA LEU A 74 -0.40 13.51 -12.53
C LEU A 74 0.50 12.44 -13.17
N ILE A 75 0.45 12.24 -14.49
CA ILE A 75 1.30 11.26 -15.20
C ILE A 75 2.79 11.54 -14.95
N GLU A 76 3.21 12.80 -15.05
CA GLU A 76 4.60 13.20 -14.82
C GLU A 76 5.09 12.93 -13.39
N GLU A 77 4.17 12.93 -12.42
CA GLU A 77 4.45 12.63 -11.01
C GLU A 77 4.45 11.11 -10.74
N LEU A 78 3.56 10.33 -11.37
CA LEU A 78 3.41 8.89 -11.10
C LEU A 78 4.59 8.03 -11.61
N MET A 79 5.35 8.52 -12.58
CA MET A 79 6.47 7.80 -13.22
C MET A 79 6.10 6.41 -13.78
N ILE A 80 4.88 6.25 -14.27
CA ILE A 80 4.40 5.02 -14.92
C ILE A 80 3.92 5.33 -16.34
N ASP A 81 4.18 4.41 -17.26
CA ASP A 81 3.79 4.56 -18.66
C ASP A 81 2.33 4.14 -18.87
N ILE A 82 1.40 5.08 -18.61
CA ILE A 82 -0.02 4.88 -18.85
C ILE A 82 -0.62 6.07 -19.60
N SER A 83 -1.56 5.77 -20.51
CA SER A 83 -2.23 6.81 -21.29
C SER A 83 -3.08 7.74 -20.41
N PRO A 84 -3.29 9.01 -20.81
CA PRO A 84 -4.23 9.91 -20.12
C PRO A 84 -5.65 9.36 -20.01
N LYS A 85 -6.08 8.54 -20.97
CA LYS A 85 -7.37 7.84 -20.91
C LYS A 85 -7.41 6.83 -19.78
N THR A 86 -6.35 6.04 -19.61
CA THR A 86 -6.23 5.05 -18.53
C THR A 86 -6.27 5.75 -17.17
N VAL A 87 -5.53 6.85 -17.00
CA VAL A 87 -5.54 7.63 -15.75
C VAL A 87 -6.95 8.11 -15.39
N ARG A 88 -7.68 8.68 -16.37
CA ARG A 88 -9.06 9.13 -16.13
C ARG A 88 -9.99 7.98 -15.75
N ASN A 89 -9.82 6.81 -16.34
CA ASN A 89 -10.58 5.62 -15.98
C ASN A 89 -10.26 5.18 -14.55
N CYS A 90 -8.99 5.10 -14.17
CA CYS A 90 -8.57 4.79 -12.80
C CYS A 90 -9.15 5.78 -11.78
N ILE A 91 -9.08 7.09 -12.06
CA ILE A 91 -9.67 8.12 -11.19
C ILE A 91 -11.20 7.94 -11.08
N SER A 92 -11.86 7.62 -12.20
CA SER A 92 -13.30 7.33 -12.22
C SER A 92 -13.64 6.13 -11.34
N ASN A 93 -12.86 5.06 -11.42
CA ASN A 93 -13.04 3.87 -10.58
C ASN A 93 -12.82 4.19 -9.09
N LEU A 94 -11.74 4.90 -8.75
CA LEU A 94 -11.50 5.36 -7.37
C LEU A 94 -12.63 6.24 -6.84
N THR A 95 -13.26 7.05 -7.71
CA THR A 95 -14.44 7.86 -7.36
C THR A 95 -15.66 6.98 -7.10
N LYS A 96 -15.91 5.97 -7.97
CA LYS A 96 -17.02 5.02 -7.80
C LYS A 96 -16.88 4.15 -6.56
N SER A 97 -15.65 3.75 -6.21
CA SER A 97 -15.33 3.01 -4.98
C SER A 97 -15.42 3.89 -3.72
N GLY A 98 -15.66 5.20 -3.87
CA GLY A 98 -15.78 6.15 -2.76
C GLY A 98 -14.44 6.52 -2.11
N PHE A 99 -13.29 6.20 -2.73
CA PHE A 99 -11.98 6.62 -2.21
C PHE A 99 -11.64 8.06 -2.58
N LEU A 100 -12.24 8.56 -3.66
CA LEU A 100 -12.13 9.96 -4.08
C LEU A 100 -13.52 10.60 -4.19
N HIS A 101 -13.63 11.82 -3.67
CA HIS A 101 -14.73 12.73 -3.95
C HIS A 101 -14.36 13.64 -5.11
N LYS A 102 -15.34 14.01 -5.94
CA LYS A 102 -15.16 14.88 -7.11
C LYS A 102 -16.12 16.07 -7.04
N ARG A 103 -15.63 17.28 -7.32
CA ARG A 103 -16.47 18.48 -7.47
C ARG A 103 -16.01 19.37 -8.63
N ARG A 104 -16.88 20.29 -9.05
CA ARG A 104 -16.49 21.43 -9.90
C ARG A 104 -16.03 22.60 -9.03
N ASN A 105 -15.36 23.58 -9.63
CA ASN A 105 -14.98 24.81 -8.93
C ASN A 105 -16.22 25.44 -8.25
N PRO A 106 -16.25 25.55 -6.91
CA PRO A 106 -17.40 26.08 -6.20
C PRO A 106 -17.54 27.61 -6.33
N THR A 107 -16.44 28.30 -6.60
CA THR A 107 -16.37 29.77 -6.61
C THR A 107 -16.76 30.34 -7.97
N HIS A 108 -16.27 29.73 -9.06
CA HIS A 108 -16.49 30.23 -10.41
C HIS A 108 -17.23 29.22 -11.27
N LYS A 109 -18.54 29.44 -11.49
CA LYS A 109 -19.40 28.54 -12.28
C LYS A 109 -18.94 28.32 -13.73
N TRP A 110 -18.27 29.32 -14.32
CA TRP A 110 -17.72 29.23 -15.67
C TRP A 110 -16.44 28.38 -15.73
N ASP A 111 -15.74 28.24 -14.60
CA ASP A 111 -14.57 27.39 -14.49
C ASP A 111 -15.01 25.92 -14.35
N LYS A 112 -14.76 25.15 -15.40
CA LYS A 112 -15.09 23.72 -15.47
C LYS A 112 -14.01 22.85 -14.82
N THR A 113 -13.04 23.45 -14.12
CA THR A 113 -12.01 22.76 -13.37
C THR A 113 -12.62 21.75 -12.39
N ILE A 114 -12.14 20.52 -12.46
CA ILE A 114 -12.53 19.43 -11.57
C ILE A 114 -11.52 19.37 -10.42
N GLN A 115 -12.04 19.29 -9.21
CA GLN A 115 -11.26 19.09 -7.99
C GLN A 115 -11.59 17.74 -7.38
N TYR A 116 -10.60 17.14 -6.73
CA TYR A 116 -10.71 15.84 -6.07
C TYR A 116 -10.32 15.93 -4.61
N ARG A 117 -10.91 15.09 -3.77
CA ARG A 117 -10.57 14.98 -2.34
C ARG A 117 -10.52 13.52 -1.93
N VAL A 118 -9.52 13.14 -1.15
CA VAL A 118 -9.38 11.78 -0.63
C VAL A 118 -10.35 11.53 0.53
N ASP A 119 -11.01 10.37 0.51
CA ASP A 119 -11.78 9.87 1.64
C ASP A 119 -10.93 8.88 2.47
N PHE A 120 -10.18 9.43 3.43
CA PHE A 120 -9.33 8.61 4.29
C PHE A 120 -10.13 7.64 5.17
N SER A 121 -11.32 8.03 5.63
CA SER A 121 -12.17 7.18 6.47
C SER A 121 -12.59 5.92 5.71
N ASN A 122 -13.03 6.07 4.47
CA ASN A 122 -13.41 4.93 3.63
C ASN A 122 -12.21 4.04 3.31
N ILE A 123 -11.04 4.62 2.99
CA ILE A 123 -9.81 3.87 2.73
C ILE A 123 -9.39 3.05 3.96
N ILE A 124 -9.37 3.66 5.15
CA ILE A 124 -9.01 2.99 6.40
C ILE A 124 -9.97 1.84 6.69
N ASN A 125 -11.29 2.04 6.53
CA ASN A 125 -12.27 0.99 6.74
C ASN A 125 -12.11 -0.16 5.73
N ALA A 126 -11.83 0.16 4.46
CA ALA A 126 -11.58 -0.83 3.41
C ALA A 126 -10.29 -1.64 3.64
N MET A 127 -9.26 -1.03 4.25
CA MET A 127 -8.04 -1.73 4.65
C MET A 127 -8.28 -2.64 5.85
N LYS A 128 -8.96 -2.13 6.89
CA LYS A 128 -9.30 -2.90 8.10
C LYS A 128 -10.09 -4.16 7.76
N SER A 129 -11.05 -4.08 6.85
CA SER A 129 -11.84 -5.25 6.42
C SER A 129 -11.01 -6.33 5.71
N ARG A 130 -9.81 -5.98 5.23
CA ARG A 130 -8.85 -6.88 4.58
C ARG A 130 -7.65 -7.21 5.45
N ASN A 131 -7.69 -6.88 6.75
CA ASN A 131 -6.59 -7.08 7.69
C ASN A 131 -5.30 -6.33 7.32
N TYR A 132 -5.44 -5.14 6.73
CA TYR A 132 -4.35 -4.21 6.46
C TYR A 132 -4.48 -2.94 7.31
N GLU A 133 -3.35 -2.28 7.55
CA GLU A 133 -3.26 -0.96 8.18
C GLU A 133 -2.69 0.06 7.20
N LEU A 134 -3.16 1.31 7.29
CA LEU A 134 -2.66 2.39 6.45
C LEU A 134 -1.28 2.88 6.93
N GLN A 135 -0.22 2.51 6.21
CA GLN A 135 1.14 2.91 6.57
C GLN A 135 1.49 4.33 6.08
N GLY A 136 2.20 5.07 6.95
CA GLY A 136 2.75 6.38 6.64
C GLY A 136 1.83 7.57 6.95
N PHE A 137 0.56 7.32 7.29
CA PHE A 137 -0.43 8.37 7.62
C PHE A 137 -0.73 8.42 9.13
N LYS A 138 0.31 8.71 9.93
CA LYS A 138 0.25 8.66 11.40
C LYS A 138 -0.82 9.59 12.02
N LYS A 139 -1.21 10.67 11.33
CA LYS A 139 -2.18 11.65 11.84
C LYS A 139 -3.64 11.19 11.73
N LEU A 140 -3.92 10.09 11.04
CA LEU A 140 -5.30 9.68 10.68
C LEU A 140 -5.76 8.39 11.37
N VAL A 141 -4.83 7.67 12.01
CA VAL A 141 -5.15 6.47 12.79
C VAL A 141 -5.37 6.90 14.23
N ASN A 142 -6.63 6.97 14.67
CA ASN A 142 -6.94 7.02 16.10
C ASN A 142 -6.51 5.67 16.70
N THR A 143 -5.38 5.64 17.37
CA THR A 143 -4.83 4.47 18.08
C THR A 143 -5.70 3.99 19.24
N ASP A 144 -6.79 4.68 19.57
CA ASP A 144 -7.55 4.44 20.81
C ASP A 144 -8.52 3.25 20.76
N THR A 145 -8.59 2.47 19.67
CA THR A 145 -9.59 1.37 19.56
C THR A 145 -9.12 0.04 18.98
N VAL A 146 -7.82 -0.18 18.80
CA VAL A 146 -7.32 -1.53 18.45
C VAL A 146 -6.86 -2.27 19.69
N ASN A 147 -7.80 -2.93 20.34
CA ASN A 147 -7.53 -3.96 21.33
C ASN A 147 -7.04 -5.22 20.58
N PHE A 148 -5.78 -5.23 20.17
CA PHE A 148 -5.14 -6.44 19.70
C PHE A 148 -4.99 -7.37 20.90
N PRO A 149 -5.53 -8.60 20.89
CA PRO A 149 -5.24 -9.56 21.95
C PRO A 149 -3.73 -9.86 21.88
N LEU A 150 -2.98 -9.33 22.86
CA LEU A 150 -1.62 -9.76 23.16
C LEU A 150 -1.68 -11.28 23.39
N ARG A 151 -1.20 -12.06 22.43
CA ARG A 151 -0.82 -13.44 22.71
C ARG A 151 0.40 -13.36 23.63
N GLU A 152 0.22 -13.69 24.90
CA GLU A 152 1.30 -13.97 25.85
C GLU A 152 2.06 -15.24 25.39
N GLY A 153 2.85 -15.10 24.33
CA GLY A 153 3.89 -16.07 24.01
C GLY A 153 5.12 -15.71 24.84
N LYS A 154 5.48 -16.57 25.80
CA LYS A 154 6.73 -16.47 26.56
C LYS A 154 7.90 -16.23 25.60
N ILE A 155 8.57 -15.09 25.73
CA ILE A 155 9.87 -14.86 25.12
C ILE A 155 10.82 -15.89 25.77
N PRO A 156 11.51 -16.77 25.02
CA PRO A 156 12.48 -17.66 25.63
C PRO A 156 13.56 -16.81 26.30
N GLU A 157 13.81 -17.09 27.57
CA GLU A 157 14.80 -16.39 28.39
C GLU A 157 16.17 -16.37 27.70
N ALA A 158 16.85 -15.23 27.77
CA ALA A 158 18.15 -15.02 27.15
C ALA A 158 19.17 -16.05 27.69
N ILE A 159 19.82 -16.77 26.78
CA ILE A 159 20.88 -17.73 27.08
C ILE A 159 22.10 -16.93 27.57
N PRO A 160 22.64 -17.17 28.79
CA PRO A 160 23.82 -16.46 29.24
C PRO A 160 25.09 -16.98 28.53
N GLU A 161 25.99 -16.06 28.20
CA GLU A 161 27.34 -16.35 27.69
C GLU A 161 28.12 -17.19 28.70
N ILE A 162 28.44 -18.44 28.34
CA ILE A 162 29.46 -19.23 29.04
C ILE A 162 30.77 -19.18 28.27
N THR A 163 31.73 -18.45 28.82
CA THR A 163 33.14 -18.53 28.42
C THR A 163 33.77 -19.67 29.23
N THR A 164 34.05 -20.80 28.59
CA THR A 164 35.02 -21.78 29.11
C THR A 164 35.74 -22.46 27.97
N VAL A 165 37.07 -22.43 28.06
CA VAL A 165 38.03 -22.86 27.04
C VAL A 165 38.43 -24.32 27.31
N HIS A 166 38.49 -25.10 26.21
CA HIS A 166 39.18 -26.37 25.97
C HIS A 166 38.84 -27.62 26.81
N GLU A 167 38.55 -28.74 26.14
CA GLU A 167 39.58 -29.77 25.88
C GLU A 167 39.12 -30.78 24.81
N ASN A 168 40.05 -31.14 23.90
CA ASN A 168 39.85 -32.13 22.85
C ASN A 168 39.91 -33.55 23.42
N THR A 169 38.84 -34.34 23.28
CA THR A 169 38.97 -35.80 23.27
C THR A 169 37.91 -36.43 22.37
N ARG A 170 38.34 -37.13 21.30
CA ARG A 170 37.58 -38.20 20.64
C ARG A 170 37.88 -39.50 21.41
N PRO A 171 36.93 -40.45 21.58
CA PRO A 171 36.73 -41.42 20.50
C PRO A 171 35.33 -42.06 20.35
N SER A 172 35.17 -42.69 19.18
CA SER A 172 34.44 -43.93 18.87
C SER A 172 32.90 -43.99 18.92
N ASN A 173 32.32 -43.98 17.71
CA ASN A 173 31.48 -45.02 17.11
C ASN A 173 30.51 -45.80 18.04
N ASN A 174 29.20 -45.68 17.78
CA ASN A 174 28.33 -46.84 17.53
C ASN A 174 27.02 -46.42 16.83
N ASN A 175 26.78 -47.11 15.72
CA ASN A 175 25.52 -47.22 14.98
C ASN A 175 24.31 -47.48 15.89
N ILE A 176 23.14 -46.93 15.51
CA ILE A 176 21.89 -47.68 15.33
C ILE A 176 21.02 -46.92 14.32
N HIS A 177 20.65 -47.64 13.25
CA HIS A 177 19.65 -47.35 12.23
C HIS A 177 18.29 -46.92 12.85
N ASN A 178 17.46 -46.10 12.21
CA ASN A 178 16.55 -46.58 11.17
C ASN A 178 16.08 -45.46 10.23
N GLU A 179 16.40 -45.68 8.95
CA GLU A 179 15.77 -45.10 7.78
C GLU A 179 14.31 -45.56 7.70
N THR A 180 13.36 -44.64 7.52
CA THR A 180 12.02 -45.01 7.02
C THR A 180 11.33 -43.84 6.32
N TYR A 181 12.00 -43.16 5.38
CA TYR A 181 11.32 -42.33 4.37
C TYR A 181 12.07 -42.36 3.03
N ALA A 182 12.23 -43.58 2.49
CA ALA A 182 12.75 -43.77 1.14
C ALA A 182 12.14 -45.01 0.47
N MET A 183 10.81 -45.20 0.52
CA MET A 183 10.09 -46.13 -0.35
C MET A 183 8.63 -45.72 -0.52
N GLN A 184 8.38 -44.60 -1.20
CA GLN A 184 7.08 -44.36 -1.85
C GLN A 184 7.24 -43.70 -3.22
N GLN A 185 8.25 -44.16 -3.96
CA GLN A 185 8.31 -44.02 -5.41
C GLN A 185 8.72 -45.40 -5.97
N LYS A 186 7.70 -46.23 -6.23
CA LYS A 186 7.67 -47.42 -7.10
C LYS A 186 6.59 -48.37 -6.59
N LYS A 187 5.38 -48.19 -7.09
CA LYS A 187 4.34 -49.20 -7.33
C LYS A 187 3.14 -48.44 -7.88
N ASP A 188 3.16 -48.23 -9.19
CA ASP A 188 2.00 -48.05 -10.08
C ASP A 188 2.51 -48.05 -11.53
N VAL A 189 3.32 -49.07 -11.85
CA VAL A 189 3.61 -49.52 -13.22
C VAL A 189 3.69 -51.05 -13.10
N GLU A 190 2.91 -51.75 -13.91
CA GLU A 190 2.79 -53.22 -14.08
C GLU A 190 1.64 -53.96 -13.34
N ALA A 191 0.45 -53.84 -13.93
CA ALA A 191 -0.42 -54.99 -14.21
C ALA A 191 -1.04 -54.74 -15.61
N SER A 192 -0.38 -55.19 -16.70
CA SER A 192 -0.75 -56.35 -17.53
C SER A 192 -2.22 -56.32 -18.01
N GLY A 193 -2.59 -56.33 -19.29
CA GLY A 193 -1.94 -56.65 -20.56
C GLY A 193 -3.03 -57.14 -21.54
N GLY A 194 -2.82 -56.97 -22.86
CA GLY A 194 -3.63 -57.57 -23.95
C GLY A 194 -4.56 -56.58 -24.68
N ILE A 195 -4.39 -56.09 -25.93
CA ILE A 195 -4.09 -56.65 -27.27
C ILE A 195 -5.36 -56.70 -28.19
N TRP A 196 -5.24 -56.06 -29.39
CA TRP A 196 -6.03 -56.13 -30.67
C TRP A 196 -7.53 -55.70 -30.64
N THR A 197 -8.18 -55.04 -31.61
CA THR A 197 -8.03 -54.76 -33.06
C THR A 197 -8.84 -53.51 -33.46
N ASN A 198 -8.43 -52.82 -34.54
CA ASN A 198 -9.22 -51.86 -35.33
C ASN A 198 -10.44 -52.55 -36.01
N PRO A 199 -11.50 -51.81 -36.45
CA PRO A 199 -11.55 -51.54 -37.89
C PRO A 199 -12.13 -50.18 -38.31
N LEU A 200 -11.82 -49.87 -39.56
CA LEU A 200 -12.30 -48.81 -40.45
C LEU A 200 -13.84 -48.78 -40.57
N ILE A 201 -14.41 -47.57 -40.67
CA ILE A 201 -15.12 -46.98 -41.83
C ILE A 201 -15.21 -45.47 -41.58
#